data_AF-A0A7S0SHN5-F1
#
_entry.id   AF-A0A7S0SHN5-F1
#
_cell.length_a   1.000
_cell.length_b   1.000
_cell.length_c   1.000
_cell.angle_alpha   90.00
_cell.angle_beta   90.00
_cell.angle_gamma   90.00
#
_symmetry.space_group_name_H-M   'P 1'
#
loop_
_entity.id
_entity.type
_entity.pdbx_description
1 polymer ?
#
loop_
_entity_poly.entity_id
_entity_poly.type
_entity_poly.pdbx_seq_one_letter_code
_entity_poly.pdbx_strand_id
1 'polypeptide(L)'
;AAAAVWAPADDAQPLAEVPQFPFLPASPLSPSPPSRPPLPPFQLDPSTLETAVREFLDRWWVRLQVMGLHTALRGRQIDHVCWRCATGEEYTAALKALIAAGHSVAGTSIIGGRAITTVELMTPIVWREWLVPAVEVPMPKAGRPKPRGFEHAEVALMVGG
;
A
#
# COMPACT_ATOMS: atom_id res chain seq x y z
N ALA A 1 21.91 -12.22 -63.72
CA ALA A 1 22.12 -13.64 -63.42
C ALA A 1 23.41 -13.77 -62.61
N ALA A 2 23.31 -14.12 -61.33
CA ALA A 2 24.36 -14.73 -60.53
C ALA A 2 23.72 -15.09 -59.18
N ALA A 3 23.43 -16.37 -58.99
CA ALA A 3 22.98 -16.93 -57.73
C ALA A 3 24.19 -17.06 -56.79
N ALA A 4 24.11 -16.49 -55.59
CA ALA A 4 25.09 -16.72 -54.55
C ALA A 4 24.69 -17.98 -53.77
N VAL A 5 25.52 -19.02 -53.93
CA VAL A 5 25.46 -20.30 -53.24
C VAL A 5 25.85 -20.09 -51.78
N TRP A 6 24.99 -20.52 -50.85
CA TRP A 6 25.30 -20.61 -49.42
C TRP A 6 25.98 -21.96 -49.14
N ALA A 7 27.20 -21.93 -48.61
CA ALA A 7 27.86 -23.08 -48.00
C ALA A 7 27.92 -22.86 -46.47
N PRO A 8 27.68 -23.88 -45.63
CA PRO A 8 27.90 -23.74 -44.19
C PRO A 8 29.39 -23.95 -43.88
N ALA A 9 29.98 -23.02 -43.11
CA ALA A 9 31.26 -23.24 -42.47
C ALA A 9 31.01 -23.89 -41.11
N ASP A 10 31.44 -25.14 -40.99
CA ASP A 10 31.68 -25.83 -39.71
C ASP A 10 32.93 -25.22 -39.08
N ASP A 11 32.77 -24.55 -37.94
CA ASP A 11 33.88 -24.21 -37.04
C ASP A 11 33.37 -24.26 -35.59
N ALA A 12 33.27 -25.47 -35.06
CA ALA A 12 33.05 -25.70 -33.64
C ALA A 12 34.37 -25.49 -32.89
N GLN A 13 34.50 -24.35 -32.21
CA GLN A 13 35.54 -24.12 -31.21
C GLN A 13 35.26 -24.95 -29.95
N PRO A 14 36.26 -25.58 -29.30
CA PRO A 14 36.04 -26.31 -28.06
C PRO A 14 35.70 -25.34 -26.92
N LEU A 15 34.66 -25.68 -26.15
CA LEU A 15 34.23 -24.93 -24.97
C LEU A 15 35.32 -24.99 -23.90
N ALA A 16 35.73 -23.82 -23.40
CA ALA A 16 36.69 -23.69 -22.31
C ALA A 16 36.17 -24.40 -21.03
N GLU A 17 37.08 -25.11 -20.35
CA GLU A 17 36.78 -25.79 -19.08
C GLU A 17 36.32 -24.79 -18.01
N VAL A 18 35.16 -25.07 -17.42
CA VAL A 18 34.59 -24.29 -16.32
C VAL A 18 35.34 -24.66 -15.02
N PRO A 19 35.91 -23.70 -14.28
CA PRO A 19 36.60 -24.01 -13.03
C PRO A 19 35.61 -24.56 -11.99
N GLN A 20 35.93 -25.73 -11.44
CA GLN A 20 35.18 -26.33 -10.35
C GLN A 20 35.51 -25.59 -9.04
N PHE A 21 34.53 -24.84 -8.53
CA PHE A 21 34.60 -24.27 -7.18
C PHE A 21 34.23 -25.34 -6.14
N PRO A 22 34.91 -25.39 -4.98
CA PRO A 22 34.56 -26.31 -3.92
C PRO A 22 33.15 -25.99 -3.39
N PHE A 23 32.29 -27.01 -3.35
CA PHE A 23 30.98 -26.94 -2.72
C PHE A 23 31.15 -26.58 -1.23
N LEU A 24 30.71 -25.38 -0.85
CA LEU A 24 30.53 -25.04 0.57
C LEU A 24 29.30 -25.80 1.09
N PRO A 25 29.35 -26.37 2.32
CA PRO A 25 28.18 -27.00 2.91
C PRO A 25 27.06 -25.96 3.08
N ALA A 26 25.82 -26.38 2.78
CA ALA A 26 24.65 -25.55 2.96
C ALA A 26 24.57 -25.05 4.42
N SER A 27 24.51 -23.73 4.61
CA SER A 27 24.22 -23.14 5.91
C SER A 27 22.91 -23.72 6.46
N PRO A 28 22.83 -24.01 7.77
CA PRO A 28 21.58 -24.49 8.36
C PRO A 28 20.48 -23.45 8.12
N LEU A 29 19.36 -23.91 7.56
CA LEU A 29 18.16 -23.11 7.36
C LEU A 29 17.80 -22.42 8.68
N SER A 30 17.93 -21.10 8.70
CA SER A 30 17.45 -20.28 9.81
C SER A 30 15.95 -20.58 9.97
N PRO A 31 15.45 -20.84 11.19
CA PRO A 31 14.03 -21.15 11.37
C PRO A 31 13.19 -20.00 10.84
N SER A 32 12.18 -20.32 10.02
CA SER A 32 11.19 -19.35 9.60
C SER A 32 10.58 -18.69 10.85
N PRO A 33 10.38 -17.37 10.87
CA PRO A 33 9.73 -16.72 12.00
C PRO A 33 8.35 -17.36 12.24
N PRO A 34 7.89 -17.44 13.50
CA PRO A 34 6.57 -18.00 13.79
C PRO A 34 5.51 -17.26 12.96
N SER A 35 4.62 -18.02 12.34
CA SER A 35 3.45 -17.49 11.64
C SER A 35 2.69 -16.58 12.59
N ARG A 36 2.58 -15.29 12.24
CA ARG A 36 1.86 -14.30 13.04
C ARG A 36 0.44 -14.83 13.29
N PRO A 37 -0.07 -14.83 14.53
CA PRO A 37 -1.47 -15.19 14.76
C PRO A 37 -2.37 -14.30 13.90
N PRO A 38 -3.48 -14.83 13.36
CA PRO A 38 -4.40 -14.03 12.58
C PRO A 38 -4.82 -12.83 13.42
N LEU A 39 -4.75 -11.64 12.84
CA LEU A 39 -5.23 -10.46 13.51
C LEU A 39 -6.71 -10.66 13.84
N PRO A 40 -7.21 -10.18 15.00
CA PRO A 40 -8.64 -10.14 15.24
C PRO A 40 -9.30 -9.46 14.03
N PRO A 41 -10.51 -9.89 13.62
CA PRO A 41 -11.12 -9.57 12.31
C PRO A 41 -11.43 -8.08 12.06
N PHE A 42 -10.97 -7.21 12.94
CA PHE A 42 -11.33 -5.81 13.08
C PHE A 42 -10.11 -4.89 13.17
N GLN A 43 -8.90 -5.44 13.04
CA GLN A 43 -7.67 -4.69 13.07
C GLN A 43 -7.25 -4.32 11.65
N LEU A 44 -6.74 -3.10 11.47
CA LEU A 44 -6.12 -2.71 10.22
C LEU A 44 -4.92 -3.63 9.97
N ASP A 45 -4.99 -4.43 8.91
CA ASP A 45 -3.93 -5.35 8.52
C ASP A 45 -3.10 -4.73 7.39
N PRO A 46 -1.82 -4.38 7.63
CA PRO A 46 -0.96 -3.83 6.59
C PRO A 46 -0.80 -4.74 5.37
N SER A 47 -0.93 -6.07 5.52
CA SER A 47 -0.78 -7.01 4.41
C SER A 47 -1.93 -6.97 3.41
N THR A 48 -3.10 -6.47 3.82
CA THR A 48 -4.29 -6.33 2.96
C THR A 48 -4.68 -4.87 2.73
N LEU A 49 -3.87 -3.93 3.23
CA LEU A 49 -4.15 -2.49 3.20
C LEU A 49 -4.45 -1.98 1.79
N GLU A 50 -3.60 -2.33 0.82
CA GLU A 50 -3.77 -1.91 -0.58
C GLU A 50 -5.13 -2.36 -1.15
N THR A 51 -5.46 -3.65 -0.99
CA THR A 51 -6.73 -4.21 -1.45
C THR A 51 -7.91 -3.53 -0.76
N ALA A 52 -7.85 -3.34 0.56
CA ALA A 52 -8.93 -2.73 1.33
C ALA A 52 -9.16 -1.25 0.94
N VAL A 53 -8.08 -0.49 0.69
CA VAL A 53 -8.17 0.90 0.20
C VAL A 53 -8.79 0.94 -1.19
N ARG A 54 -8.38 0.06 -2.10
CA ARG A 54 -8.94 0.00 -3.46
C ARG A 54 -10.43 -0.32 -3.45
N GLU A 55 -10.87 -1.32 -2.68
CA GLU A 55 -12.28 -1.67 -2.56
C GLU A 55 -13.12 -0.52 -1.98
N PHE A 56 -12.57 0.21 -1.01
CA PHE A 56 -13.20 1.40 -0.47
C PHE A 56 -13.31 2.49 -1.54
N LEU A 57 -12.23 2.77 -2.28
CA LEU A 57 -12.22 3.79 -3.32
C LEU A 57 -13.11 3.43 -4.51
N ASP A 58 -13.30 2.16 -4.83
CA ASP A 58 -14.27 1.74 -5.85
C ASP A 58 -15.70 2.11 -5.44
N ARG A 59 -16.09 1.89 -4.19
CA ARG A 59 -17.41 2.31 -3.67
C ARG A 59 -17.52 3.83 -3.59
N TRP A 60 -16.44 4.52 -3.21
CA TRP A 60 -16.37 5.98 -3.21
C TRP A 60 -16.56 6.56 -4.61
N TRP A 61 -15.91 5.98 -5.62
CA TRP A 61 -16.03 6.39 -7.02
C TRP A 61 -17.47 6.30 -7.52
N VAL A 62 -18.14 5.18 -7.25
CA VAL A 62 -19.55 4.99 -7.64
C VAL A 62 -20.42 6.10 -7.04
N ARG A 63 -20.19 6.49 -5.77
CA ARG A 63 -20.92 7.59 -5.15
C ARG A 63 -20.63 8.94 -5.81
N LEU A 64 -19.38 9.22 -6.16
CA LEU A 64 -19.03 10.44 -6.90
C LEU A 64 -19.67 10.51 -8.28
N GLN A 65 -19.81 9.36 -8.96
CA GLN A 65 -20.51 9.28 -10.23
C GLN A 65 -21.99 9.62 -10.08
N VAL A 66 -22.66 9.03 -9.08
CA VAL A 66 -24.07 9.32 -8.76
C VAL A 66 -24.28 10.80 -8.44
N MET A 67 -23.32 11.44 -7.74
CA MET A 67 -23.37 12.85 -7.40
C MET A 67 -22.95 13.79 -8.55
N GLY A 68 -22.47 13.27 -9.68
CA GLY A 68 -21.97 14.07 -10.80
C GLY A 68 -20.64 14.81 -10.52
N LEU A 69 -19.90 14.46 -9.46
CA LEU A 69 -18.67 15.14 -9.05
C LEU A 69 -17.39 14.54 -9.64
N HIS A 70 -17.46 13.31 -10.16
CA HIS A 70 -16.31 12.56 -10.65
C HIS A 70 -15.48 13.27 -11.73
N THR A 71 -16.10 14.10 -12.57
CA THR A 71 -15.40 14.89 -13.59
C THR A 71 -14.63 16.07 -13.00
N ALA A 72 -15.17 16.73 -11.98
CA ALA A 72 -14.54 17.88 -11.31
C ALA A 72 -13.27 17.48 -10.54
N LEU A 73 -13.16 16.21 -10.14
CA LEU A 73 -12.04 15.66 -9.39
C LEU A 73 -10.94 15.07 -10.29
N ARG A 74 -11.13 15.01 -11.62
CA ARG A 74 -10.07 14.54 -12.53
C ARG A 74 -8.83 15.41 -12.43
N GLY A 75 -7.66 14.77 -12.38
CA GLY A 75 -6.37 15.45 -12.24
C GLY A 75 -6.12 16.09 -10.87
N ARG A 76 -7.02 15.91 -9.89
CA ARG A 76 -6.79 16.29 -8.49
C ARG A 76 -6.05 15.18 -7.76
N GLN A 77 -5.47 15.48 -6.60
CA GLN A 77 -4.74 14.50 -5.80
C GLN A 77 -5.57 14.05 -4.61
N ILE A 78 -5.62 12.74 -4.35
CA ILE A 78 -6.12 12.22 -3.08
C ILE A 78 -5.04 12.52 -2.03
N ASP A 79 -5.40 13.27 -1.00
CA ASP A 79 -4.50 13.59 0.11
C ASP A 79 -4.35 12.36 1.01
N HIS A 80 -5.46 11.85 1.52
CA HIS A 80 -5.46 10.66 2.36
C HIS A 80 -6.81 9.93 2.32
N VAL A 81 -6.79 8.68 2.79
CA VAL A 81 -8.00 7.90 3.13
C VAL A 81 -8.10 7.75 4.65
N CYS A 82 -9.29 7.85 5.20
CA CYS A 82 -9.50 7.84 6.65
C CYS A 82 -9.99 6.47 7.15
N TRP A 83 -9.23 5.86 8.07
CA TRP A 83 -9.58 4.63 8.78
C TRP A 83 -10.17 4.94 10.16
N ARG A 84 -11.45 4.63 10.37
CA ARG A 84 -12.12 4.80 11.67
C ARG A 84 -11.86 3.62 12.60
N CYS A 85 -11.56 3.96 13.86
CA CYS A 85 -11.50 3.05 14.98
C CYS A 85 -12.73 3.23 15.89
N ALA A 86 -13.20 2.15 16.50
CA ALA A 86 -14.30 2.16 17.47
C ALA A 86 -13.81 2.42 18.91
N THR A 87 -12.58 2.01 19.24
CA THR A 87 -11.98 2.20 20.58
C THR A 87 -10.59 2.85 20.52
N GLY A 88 -10.12 3.38 21.65
CA GLY A 88 -8.75 3.91 21.77
C GLY A 88 -7.67 2.82 21.61
N GLU A 89 -8.01 1.58 21.97
CA GLU A 89 -7.17 0.41 21.73
C GLU A 89 -7.03 0.12 20.25
N GLU A 90 -8.12 0.16 19.48
CA GLU A 90 -8.10 0.00 18.02
C GLU A 90 -7.25 1.09 17.34
N TYR A 91 -7.37 2.34 17.80
CA TYR A 91 -6.52 3.45 17.32
C TYR A 91 -5.03 3.14 17.54
N THR A 92 -4.67 2.75 18.76
CA THR A 92 -3.28 2.46 19.11
C THR A 92 -2.76 1.24 18.34
N ALA A 93 -3.60 0.21 18.17
CA ALA A 93 -3.28 -0.99 17.44
C ALA A 93 -3.08 -0.74 15.94
N ALA A 94 -3.90 0.12 15.33
CA ALA A 94 -3.79 0.50 13.94
C ALA A 94 -2.47 1.25 13.66
N LEU A 95 -2.13 2.24 14.49
CA LEU A 95 -0.86 2.96 14.36
C LEU A 95 0.34 2.04 14.52
N LYS A 96 0.34 1.18 15.55
CA LYS A 96 1.41 0.19 15.75
C LYS A 96 1.55 -0.74 14.55
N ALA A 97 0.44 -1.19 13.97
CA ALA A 97 0.47 -2.07 12.81
C ALA A 97 1.06 -1.38 11.57
N LEU A 98 0.63 -0.15 11.27
CA LEU A 98 1.14 0.61 10.12
C LEU A 98 2.62 0.94 10.27
N ILE A 99 3.06 1.38 11.45
CA ILE A 99 4.47 1.69 11.72
C ILE A 99 5.33 0.43 11.63
N ALA A 100 4.85 -0.70 12.17
CA ALA A 100 5.56 -1.98 12.07
C ALA A 100 5.69 -2.50 10.62
N ALA A 101 4.83 -2.03 9.71
CA ALA A 101 4.92 -2.31 8.28
C ALA A 101 5.84 -1.35 7.51
N GLY A 102 6.53 -0.43 8.20
CA GLY A 102 7.50 0.49 7.59
C GLY A 102 6.92 1.84 7.16
N HIS A 103 5.65 2.12 7.48
CA HIS A 103 5.06 3.44 7.24
C HIS A 103 5.48 4.46 8.30
N SER A 104 5.41 5.75 7.96
CA SER A 104 5.90 6.83 8.83
C SER A 104 4.75 7.70 9.33
N VAL A 105 4.85 8.23 10.56
CA VAL A 105 3.89 9.22 11.05
C VAL A 105 4.25 10.58 10.45
N ALA A 106 3.38 11.10 9.58
CA ALA A 106 3.55 12.43 8.99
C ALA A 106 3.17 13.55 9.97
N GLY A 107 2.22 13.29 10.86
CA GLY A 107 1.82 14.22 11.91
C GLY A 107 0.68 13.71 12.76
N THR A 108 0.56 14.30 13.95
CA THR A 108 -0.58 14.09 14.85
C THR A 108 -1.10 15.44 15.32
N SER A 109 -2.40 15.66 15.19
CA SER A 109 -3.09 16.86 15.66
C SER A 109 -4.13 16.52 16.72
N ILE A 110 -4.30 17.40 17.70
CA ILE A 110 -5.38 17.27 18.70
C ILE A 110 -6.58 18.08 18.21
N ILE A 111 -7.64 17.38 17.79
CA ILE A 111 -8.85 17.99 17.24
C ILE A 111 -10.05 17.57 18.07
N GLY A 112 -10.71 18.52 18.74
CA GLY A 112 -11.84 18.23 19.62
C GLY A 112 -11.48 17.33 20.81
N GLY A 113 -10.27 17.50 21.36
CA GLY A 113 -9.79 16.80 22.55
C GLY A 113 -9.29 15.37 22.32
N ARG A 114 -9.10 14.96 21.06
CA ARG A 114 -8.62 13.62 20.69
C ARG A 114 -7.55 13.71 19.61
N ALA A 115 -6.67 12.72 19.57
CA ALA A 115 -5.64 12.63 18.55
C ALA A 115 -6.23 12.22 17.18
N ILE A 116 -5.71 12.85 16.14
CA ILE A 116 -5.90 12.45 14.74
C ILE A 116 -4.51 12.37 14.13
N THR A 117 -4.13 11.17 13.69
CA THR A 117 -2.78 10.89 13.23
C THR A 117 -2.79 10.54 11.76
N THR A 118 -2.00 11.24 10.97
CA THR A 118 -1.77 10.94 9.55
C THR A 118 -0.51 10.10 9.44
N VAL A 119 -0.64 8.95 8.79
CA VAL A 119 0.44 8.02 8.51
C VAL A 119 0.73 8.06 7.01
N GLU A 120 1.93 8.48 6.64
CA GLU A 120 2.46 8.44 5.29
C GLU A 120 2.91 7.02 4.94
N LEU A 121 2.42 6.53 3.80
CA LEU A 121 2.74 5.21 3.29
C LEU A 121 4.11 5.23 2.63
N MET A 122 4.95 4.27 3.02
CA MET A 122 6.28 4.05 2.40
C MET A 122 6.19 3.97 0.87
N THR A 123 5.15 3.30 0.36
CA THR A 123 4.80 3.26 -1.06
C THR A 123 3.35 3.72 -1.19
N PRO A 124 3.07 4.82 -1.91
CA PRO A 124 1.70 5.26 -2.17
C PRO A 124 0.88 4.16 -2.85
N ILE A 125 -0.38 4.01 -2.44
CA ILE A 125 -1.30 3.06 -3.07
C ILE A 125 -1.77 3.65 -4.40
N VAL A 126 -1.52 2.92 -5.48
CA VAL A 126 -2.02 3.27 -6.82
C VAL A 126 -3.46 2.78 -6.94
N TRP A 127 -4.39 3.69 -7.26
CA TRP A 127 -5.77 3.36 -7.60
C TRP A 127 -6.22 4.23 -8.78
N ARG A 128 -6.40 3.57 -9.95
CA ARG A 128 -6.70 4.22 -11.24
C ARG A 128 -5.63 5.28 -11.59
N GLU A 129 -6.03 6.51 -11.89
CA GLU A 129 -5.11 7.63 -12.13
C GLU A 129 -4.56 8.29 -10.85
N TRP A 130 -5.04 7.90 -9.66
CA TRP A 130 -4.66 8.52 -8.40
C TRP A 130 -3.60 7.73 -7.64
N LEU A 131 -2.79 8.50 -6.90
CA LEU A 131 -1.94 8.01 -5.84
C LEU A 131 -2.58 8.38 -4.50
N VAL A 132 -2.58 7.43 -3.58
CA VAL A 132 -3.00 7.63 -2.19
C VAL A 132 -1.75 7.55 -1.31
N PRO A 133 -1.18 8.69 -0.88
CA PRO A 133 0.08 8.69 -0.17
C PRO A 133 -0.08 8.41 1.33
N ALA A 134 -1.28 8.58 1.90
CA ALA A 134 -1.46 8.53 3.35
C ALA A 134 -2.77 7.90 3.81
N VAL A 135 -2.74 7.40 5.05
CA VAL A 135 -3.91 6.95 5.81
C VAL A 135 -4.03 7.83 7.06
N GLU A 136 -5.20 8.45 7.25
CA GLU A 136 -5.54 9.14 8.49
C GLU A 136 -6.22 8.17 9.46
N VAL A 137 -5.77 8.16 10.72
CA VAL A 137 -6.32 7.34 11.80
C VAL A 137 -6.77 8.27 12.94
N PRO A 138 -8.05 8.66 12.98
CA PRO A 138 -8.64 9.40 14.09
C PRO A 138 -8.94 8.51 15.31
N MET A 139 -8.48 8.92 16.50
CA MET A 139 -8.93 8.32 17.77
C MET A 139 -10.46 8.50 17.90
N PRO A 140 -11.24 7.50 18.33
CA PRO A 140 -12.70 7.66 18.42
C PRO A 140 -13.10 8.77 19.38
N LYS A 141 -14.19 9.46 19.05
CA LYS A 141 -14.78 10.48 19.95
C LYS A 141 -15.61 9.79 21.03
N ALA A 142 -15.32 10.09 22.30
CA ALA A 142 -16.08 9.57 23.43
C ALA A 142 -17.58 9.86 23.27
N GLY A 143 -18.42 8.84 23.51
CA GLY A 143 -19.88 8.94 23.40
C GLY A 143 -20.43 9.12 21.98
N ARG A 144 -19.59 9.11 20.93
CA ARG A 144 -20.02 9.19 19.53
C ARG A 144 -19.31 8.12 18.68
N PRO A 145 -19.59 6.83 18.92
CA PRO A 145 -18.98 5.75 18.16
C PRO A 145 -19.36 5.88 16.68
N LYS A 146 -18.40 5.58 15.82
CA LYS A 146 -18.60 5.42 14.37
C LYS A 146 -18.31 3.97 14.00
N PRO A 147 -18.95 3.44 12.94
CA PRO A 147 -18.54 2.16 12.39
C PRO A 147 -17.04 2.18 12.09
N ARG A 148 -16.34 1.12 12.48
CA ARG A 148 -14.93 0.94 12.12
C ARG A 148 -14.77 0.73 10.62
N GLY A 149 -13.59 1.04 10.11
CA GLY A 149 -13.24 0.84 8.71
C GLY A 149 -12.97 2.12 7.94
N PHE A 150 -12.65 1.99 6.65
CA PHE A 150 -12.50 3.15 5.77
C PHE A 150 -13.83 3.88 5.61
N GLU A 151 -13.82 5.18 5.92
CA GLU A 151 -15.04 5.99 6.01
C GLU A 151 -15.13 7.04 4.90
N HIS A 152 -14.04 7.79 4.69
CA HIS A 152 -13.97 8.86 3.70
C HIS A 152 -12.56 8.98 3.12
N ALA A 153 -12.44 9.76 2.04
CA ALA A 153 -11.18 10.19 1.43
C ALA A 153 -11.23 11.70 1.23
N GLU A 154 -10.09 12.37 1.39
CA GLU A 154 -9.95 13.79 1.13
C GLU A 154 -9.17 14.02 -0.15
N VAL A 155 -9.60 15.01 -0.95
CA VAL A 155 -9.00 15.34 -2.25
C VAL A 155 -8.57 16.80 -2.23
N ALA A 156 -7.30 17.06 -2.48
CA ALA A 156 -6.75 18.39 -2.58
C ALA A 156 -7.19 19.03 -3.92
N LEU A 157 -7.88 20.18 -3.84
CA LEU A 157 -8.41 20.89 -5.01
C LEU A 157 -7.42 21.89 -5.62
N MET A 158 -6.14 21.84 -5.26
CA MET A 158 -5.13 22.83 -5.63
C MET A 158 -5.21 23.21 -7.12
N VAL A 159 -5.19 24.51 -7.41
CA VAL A 159 -5.21 25.07 -8.77
C VAL A 159 -3.95 25.90 -8.96
N GLY A 160 -3.10 25.54 -9.93
CA GLY A 160 -1.93 26.32 -10.35
C GLY A 160 -0.74 26.27 -9.39
N GLY A 161 0.02 25.17 -9.43
CA GLY A 161 1.35 25.10 -8.78
C GLY A 161 2.39 25.97 -9.48
#